data_AF-A0A429FG89-F1
#
_entry.id   AF-A0A429FG89-F1
#
_cell.length_a   1.000
_cell.length_b   1.000
_cell.length_c   1.000
_cell.angle_alpha   90.00
_cell.angle_beta   90.00
_cell.angle_gamma   90.00
#
_symmetry.space_group_name_H-M   'P 1'
#
loop_
_entity.id
_entity.type
_entity.pdbx_description
1 polymer ?
#
loop_
_entity_poly.entity_id
_entity_poly.type
_entity_poly.pdbx_seq_one_letter_code
_entity_poly.pdbx_strand_id
1 'polypeptide(L)'
;MKFSGVAQFESTHFAGHVWFTATSFAQEADFSDVEFNMVAWFRSAIFAGETLFRRSKFAGKTSFESVAFKGEASFEATNFTQPPQLEGADFHNGLPQELPHR
;
A
#
# COMPACT_ATOMS: atom_id res chain seq x y z
N MET A 1 0.42 -13.21 6.54
CA MET A 1 0.64 -12.73 7.94
C MET A 1 -0.61 -12.00 8.42
N LYS A 2 -0.78 -11.70 9.72
CA LYS A 2 -1.92 -10.91 10.21
C LYS A 2 -1.49 -9.88 11.25
N PHE A 3 -1.94 -8.64 11.09
CA PHE A 3 -1.95 -7.61 12.12
C PHE A 3 -3.38 -7.46 12.65
N SER A 4 -3.59 -7.76 13.94
CA SER A 4 -4.91 -7.67 14.57
C SER A 4 -5.18 -6.28 15.18
N GLY A 5 -4.12 -5.52 15.45
CA GLY A 5 -4.17 -4.13 15.90
C GLY A 5 -3.87 -3.14 14.78
N VAL A 6 -3.78 -1.86 15.13
CA VAL A 6 -3.22 -0.82 14.25
C VAL A 6 -1.79 -1.21 13.86
N ALA A 7 -1.46 -1.10 12.57
CA ALA A 7 -0.12 -1.34 12.07
C ALA A 7 0.53 0.01 11.71
N GLN A 8 1.57 0.39 12.45
CA GLN A 8 2.25 1.67 12.27
C GLN A 8 3.63 1.46 11.65
N PHE A 9 3.82 2.05 10.47
CA PHE A 9 5.10 2.10 9.76
C PHE A 9 5.49 3.54 9.39
N GLU A 10 4.75 4.55 9.85
CA GLU A 10 4.99 5.96 9.57
C GLU A 10 6.49 6.33 9.64
N SER A 11 6.98 7.08 8.66
CA SER A 11 8.37 7.56 8.56
C SER A 11 9.45 6.45 8.53
N THR A 12 9.07 5.20 8.30
CA THR A 12 10.01 4.08 8.20
C THR A 12 10.73 4.07 6.85
N HIS A 13 12.01 3.67 6.86
CA HIS A 13 12.81 3.49 5.67
C HIS A 13 13.13 2.00 5.47
N PHE A 14 12.55 1.39 4.44
CA PHE A 14 12.86 0.01 4.07
C PHE A 14 13.93 0.00 2.99
N ALA A 15 15.17 -0.29 3.40
CA ALA A 15 16.31 -0.41 2.48
C ALA A 15 16.25 -1.66 1.59
N GLY A 16 15.59 -2.73 2.07
CA GLY A 16 15.47 -4.01 1.37
C GLY A 16 14.10 -4.23 0.73
N HIS A 17 13.94 -5.42 0.14
CA HIS A 17 12.64 -5.88 -0.35
C HIS A 17 11.63 -6.03 0.79
N VAL A 18 10.38 -5.63 0.54
CA VAL A 18 9.28 -5.75 1.50
C VAL A 18 8.19 -6.66 0.96
N TRP A 19 7.74 -7.59 1.79
CA TRP A 19 6.75 -8.61 1.44
C TRP A 19 5.58 -8.58 2.41
N PHE A 20 4.49 -7.92 2.00
CA PHE A 20 3.18 -7.98 2.63
C PHE A 20 2.18 -8.86 1.85
N THR A 21 2.68 -9.71 0.93
CA THR A 21 1.86 -10.65 0.17
C THR A 21 0.94 -11.47 1.09
N ALA A 22 -0.35 -11.52 0.74
CA ALA A 22 -1.38 -12.22 1.52
C ALA A 22 -1.40 -11.84 3.02
N THR A 23 -1.07 -10.59 3.35
CA THR A 23 -1.15 -10.07 4.71
C THR A 23 -2.50 -9.42 4.96
N SER A 24 -3.09 -9.71 6.12
CA SER A 24 -4.33 -9.07 6.55
C SER A 24 -4.04 -8.04 7.65
N PHE A 25 -4.46 -6.81 7.41
CA PHE A 25 -4.47 -5.71 8.36
C PHE A 25 -5.92 -5.53 8.83
N ALA A 26 -6.19 -5.90 10.07
CA ALA A 26 -7.57 -5.93 10.60
C ALA A 26 -8.07 -4.54 11.02
N GLN A 27 -7.16 -3.61 11.28
CA GLN A 27 -7.45 -2.22 11.63
C GLN A 27 -6.69 -1.30 10.68
N GLU A 28 -6.57 -0.03 11.08
CA GLU A 28 -5.79 0.97 10.36
C GLU A 28 -4.34 0.52 10.11
N ALA A 29 -3.82 0.83 8.92
CA ALA A 29 -2.44 0.61 8.55
C ALA A 29 -1.82 1.91 8.01
N ASP A 30 -0.87 2.46 8.76
CA ASP A 30 -0.23 3.73 8.43
C ASP A 30 1.16 3.50 7.83
N PHE A 31 1.30 3.82 6.55
CA PHE A 31 2.54 3.86 5.77
C PHE A 31 2.84 5.29 5.29
N SER A 32 2.37 6.31 6.01
CA SER A 32 2.66 7.70 5.68
C SER A 32 4.16 7.97 5.80
N ASP A 33 4.70 8.77 4.87
CA ASP A 33 6.12 9.15 4.82
C ASP A 33 7.10 7.95 4.77
N VAL A 34 6.63 6.78 4.34
CA VAL A 34 7.48 5.59 4.20
C VAL A 34 8.28 5.64 2.90
N GLU A 35 9.56 5.26 2.98
CA GLU A 35 10.39 5.03 1.81
C GLU A 35 10.64 3.54 1.57
N PHE A 36 10.11 3.01 0.46
CA PHE A 36 10.41 1.68 -0.06
C PHE A 36 11.49 1.81 -1.15
N ASN A 37 12.75 1.55 -0.79
CA ASN A 37 13.89 1.73 -1.70
C ASN A 37 14.04 0.60 -2.73
N MET A 38 13.43 -0.55 -2.47
CA MET A 38 13.41 -1.70 -3.36
C MET A 38 11.96 -2.11 -3.67
N VAL A 39 11.77 -3.36 -4.07
CA VAL A 39 10.46 -3.92 -4.40
C VAL A 39 9.56 -3.97 -3.16
N ALA A 40 8.31 -3.55 -3.33
CA ALA A 40 7.27 -3.67 -2.31
C ALA A 40 6.08 -4.48 -2.85
N TRP A 41 5.82 -5.64 -2.24
CA TRP A 41 4.71 -6.51 -2.65
C TRP A 41 3.59 -6.51 -1.62
N PHE A 42 2.42 -6.05 -2.06
CA PHE A 42 1.14 -6.09 -1.33
C PHE A 42 0.12 -7.02 -2.02
N ARG A 43 0.61 -7.93 -2.88
CA ARG A 43 -0.24 -8.85 -3.65
C ARG A 43 -1.18 -9.64 -2.74
N SER A 44 -2.47 -9.62 -3.05
CA SER A 44 -3.51 -10.29 -2.26
C SER A 44 -3.57 -9.86 -0.78
N ALA A 45 -2.99 -8.71 -0.42
CA ALA A 45 -3.15 -8.17 0.91
C ALA A 45 -4.58 -7.66 1.12
N ILE A 46 -5.05 -7.71 2.37
CA ILE A 46 -6.39 -7.26 2.75
C ILE A 46 -6.24 -6.19 3.82
N PHE A 47 -6.65 -4.97 3.50
CA PHE A 47 -6.72 -3.85 4.42
C PHE A 47 -8.19 -3.66 4.82
N ALA A 48 -8.53 -4.02 6.06
CA ALA A 48 -9.90 -3.93 6.56
C ALA A 48 -10.28 -2.53 7.04
N GLY A 49 -9.31 -1.77 7.55
CA GLY A 49 -9.48 -0.38 7.98
C GLY A 49 -8.91 0.63 6.96
N GLU A 50 -8.83 1.89 7.40
CA GLU A 50 -8.17 2.95 6.64
C GLU A 50 -6.70 2.60 6.39
N THR A 51 -6.20 2.91 5.19
CA THR A 51 -4.81 2.70 4.81
C THR A 51 -4.21 4.00 4.30
N LEU A 52 -3.12 4.42 4.91
CA LEU A 52 -2.45 5.68 4.59
C LEU A 52 -1.13 5.39 3.90
N PHE A 53 -0.97 5.80 2.64
CA PHE A 53 0.32 5.85 1.93
C PHE A 53 0.77 7.29 1.72
N ARG A 54 0.23 8.26 2.47
CA ARG A 54 0.42 9.69 2.22
C ARG A 54 1.90 10.06 2.23
N ARG A 55 2.36 10.85 1.26
CA ARG A 55 3.76 11.30 1.12
C ARG A 55 4.79 10.15 1.08
N SER A 56 4.36 8.92 0.82
CA SER A 56 5.28 7.78 0.72
C SER A 56 5.99 7.75 -0.64
N LYS A 57 7.11 7.04 -0.68
CA LYS A 57 7.94 6.89 -1.88
C LYS A 57 8.18 5.42 -2.18
N PHE A 58 7.83 5.01 -3.39
CA PHE A 58 8.09 3.70 -3.94
C PHE A 58 9.12 3.81 -5.07
N ALA A 59 10.39 3.57 -4.73
CA ALA A 59 11.50 3.66 -5.68
C ALA A 59 11.61 2.41 -6.57
N GLY A 60 11.18 1.25 -6.07
CA GLY A 60 11.17 -0.01 -6.80
C GLY A 60 9.82 -0.40 -7.39
N LYS A 61 9.76 -1.61 -7.96
CA LYS A 61 8.51 -2.21 -8.44
C LYS A 61 7.53 -2.36 -7.28
N THR A 62 6.31 -1.89 -7.48
CA THR A 62 5.23 -2.01 -6.51
C THR A 62 4.08 -2.80 -7.09
N SER A 63 3.58 -3.78 -6.33
CA SER A 63 2.44 -4.59 -6.75
C SER A 63 1.34 -4.59 -5.70
N PHE A 64 0.18 -4.11 -6.12
CA PHE A 64 -1.10 -4.17 -5.45
C PHE A 64 -2.04 -5.17 -6.17
N GLU A 65 -1.49 -6.15 -6.89
CA GLU A 65 -2.27 -7.16 -7.60
C GLU A 65 -3.22 -7.89 -6.64
N SER A 66 -4.50 -7.96 -6.98
CA SER A 66 -5.55 -8.59 -6.17
C SER A 66 -5.63 -8.08 -4.72
N VAL A 67 -5.12 -6.88 -4.43
CA VAL A 67 -5.27 -6.28 -3.10
C VAL A 67 -6.73 -5.92 -2.85
N ALA A 68 -7.17 -5.97 -1.60
CA ALA A 68 -8.49 -5.48 -1.20
C ALA A 68 -8.36 -4.40 -0.13
N PHE A 69 -8.64 -3.15 -0.51
CA PHE A 69 -8.80 -2.02 0.41
C PHE A 69 -10.28 -1.87 0.74
N LYS A 70 -10.70 -2.45 1.88
CA LYS A 70 -12.10 -2.43 2.34
C LYS A 70 -12.45 -1.14 3.07
N GLY A 71 -11.46 -0.45 3.63
CA GLY A 71 -11.57 0.93 4.10
C GLY A 71 -11.04 1.91 3.04
N GLU A 72 -11.02 3.20 3.40
CA GLU A 72 -10.42 4.23 2.56
C GLU A 72 -8.91 4.02 2.42
N ALA A 73 -8.39 4.17 1.20
CA ALA A 73 -6.97 4.08 0.91
C ALA A 73 -6.50 5.40 0.28
N SER A 74 -5.68 6.14 1.02
CA SER A 74 -5.16 7.43 0.58
C SER A 74 -3.73 7.27 0.07
N PHE A 75 -3.50 7.70 -1.16
CA PHE A 75 -2.21 7.79 -1.85
C PHE A 75 -1.81 9.26 -2.08
N GLU A 76 -2.36 10.20 -1.30
CA GLU A 76 -2.07 11.63 -1.41
C GLU A 76 -0.56 11.90 -1.40
N ALA A 77 -0.08 12.64 -2.40
CA ALA A 77 1.35 12.96 -2.56
C ALA A 77 2.29 11.73 -2.58
N THR A 78 1.79 10.54 -2.90
CA THR A 78 2.61 9.34 -3.05
C THR A 78 3.41 9.42 -4.34
N ASN A 79 4.71 9.10 -4.27
CA ASN A 79 5.56 9.03 -5.43
C ASN A 79 5.84 7.57 -5.82
N PHE A 80 5.41 7.18 -7.01
CA PHE A 80 5.80 5.92 -7.64
C PHE A 80 6.81 6.20 -8.75
N THR A 81 8.03 5.65 -8.65
CA THR A 81 9.03 5.77 -9.73
C THR A 81 8.64 4.92 -10.95
N GLN A 82 7.84 3.87 -10.73
CA GLN A 82 7.26 3.03 -11.78
C GLN A 82 5.77 2.85 -11.50
N PRO A 83 4.89 2.79 -12.53
CA PRO A 83 3.47 2.58 -12.31
C PRO A 83 3.20 1.32 -11.47
N PRO A 84 2.38 1.40 -10.39
CA PRO A 84 2.05 0.24 -9.59
C PRO A 84 1.19 -0.74 -10.39
N GLN A 85 1.36 -2.03 -10.14
CA GLN A 85 0.46 -3.05 -10.69
C GLN A 85 -0.83 -3.07 -9.87
N LEU A 86 -1.97 -2.91 -10.55
CA LEU A 86 -3.31 -2.79 -9.95
C LEU A 86 -4.30 -3.83 -10.49
N GLU A 87 -3.80 -4.87 -11.17
CA GLU A 87 -4.68 -5.91 -11.74
C GLU A 87 -5.46 -6.62 -10.63
N GLY A 88 -6.80 -6.62 -10.74
CA GLY A 88 -7.69 -7.19 -9.73
C GLY A 88 -7.71 -6.44 -8.39
N ALA A 89 -7.08 -5.27 -8.28
CA ALA A 89 -7.15 -4.45 -7.08
C ALA A 89 -8.59 -3.96 -6.85
N ASP A 90 -9.08 -4.16 -5.63
CA ASP A 90 -10.40 -3.74 -5.18
C ASP A 90 -10.26 -2.60 -4.18
N PHE A 91 -10.96 -1.49 -4.45
CA PHE A 91 -10.93 -0.28 -3.64
C PHE A 91 -12.36 0.06 -3.22
N HIS A 92 -12.57 0.28 -1.92
CA HIS A 92 -13.88 0.57 -1.32
C HIS A 92 -14.72 1.60 -2.10
N ASN A 93 -14.09 2.67 -2.58
CA ASN A 93 -14.72 3.77 -3.31
C ASN A 93 -14.29 3.85 -4.79
N GLY A 94 -13.84 2.74 -5.37
CA GLY A 94 -13.24 2.70 -6.70
C GLY A 94 -11.80 3.21 -6.72
N LEU A 95 -11.19 3.21 -7.91
CA LEU A 95 -9.77 3.54 -8.06
C LEU A 95 -9.48 5.00 -7.64
N PRO A 96 -8.58 5.23 -6.66
CA PRO A 96 -8.18 6.58 -6.25
C PRO A 96 -7.65 7.42 -7.42
N GLN A 97 -8.05 8.69 -7.49
CA GLN A 97 -7.55 9.64 -8.52
C GLN A 97 -6.06 9.95 -8.39
N GLU A 98 -5.49 9.70 -7.21
CA GLU A 98 -4.08 9.91 -6.87
C GLU A 98 -3.17 8.86 -7.52
N LEU A 99 -3.74 7.69 -7.87
CA LEU A 99 -3.01 6.64 -8.56
C LEU A 99 -2.88 6.96 -10.05
N PRO A 100 -1.75 6.64 -10.69
CA PRO A 100 -1.57 6.89 -12.11
C PRO A 100 -2.60 6.12 -12.93
N HIS A 101 -3.32 6.84 -13.80
CA HIS A 101 -4.18 6.26 -14.81
C HIS A 101 -3.33 5.75 -16.00
N ARG A 102 -3.75 4.66 -16.63
CA ARG A 102 -3.06 4.09 -17.80
C ARG A 102 -3.06 5.04 -19.00
#